data_AF-A0AA36I485-F1
#
_entry.id   AF-A0AA36I485-F1
#
_cell.length_a   1.000
_cell.length_b   1.000
_cell.length_c   1.000
_cell.angle_alpha   90.00
_cell.angle_beta   90.00
_cell.angle_gamma   90.00
#
_symmetry.space_group_name_H-M   'P 1'
#
loop_
_entity.id
_entity.type
_entity.pdbx_description
1 polymer ?
#
loop_
_entity_poly.entity_id
_entity_poly.type
_entity_poly.pdbx_seq_one_letter_code
_entity_poly.pdbx_strand_id
1 'polypeptide(L)'
;NLFGDIHNFKEEVAQGGAQGPSQTMVLQKKFSDNVFGKIAKNKYFELTTISIIVLNALAIGVGADYSARFVTPANLYDGPVFFIVTEVFFATYFTIEILIRFLAYRQKCQCLRDGWFIFDAALVSLMVWETWIMPFIGGLQGLGQLSILRLLRLLRITRMAKLMRAFPQLLMILKGITAAARAVGWTAVLLVIISFTWSILFTNEYHQGHLSDEELAELDPGDPRRARTSDEGTR
;
A
#
# COMPACT_ATOMS: atom_id res chain seq x y z
N ASN A 1 8.35 3.48 24.94
CA ASN A 1 8.43 4.96 24.97
C ASN A 1 9.06 5.45 23.69
N LEU A 2 8.37 6.28 22.92
CA LEU A 2 8.82 6.78 21.60
C LEU A 2 10.24 7.38 21.64
N PHE A 3 10.55 8.13 22.69
CA PHE A 3 11.88 8.70 22.90
C PHE A 3 12.96 7.66 23.22
N GLY A 4 12.59 6.54 23.86
CA GLY A 4 13.49 5.40 24.06
C GLY A 4 13.79 4.67 22.75
N ASP A 5 12.78 4.52 21.88
CA ASP A 5 12.96 3.91 20.55
C ASP A 5 13.87 4.77 19.66
N ILE A 6 13.78 6.09 19.73
CA ILE A 6 14.64 7.03 18.98
C ILE A 6 16.07 7.03 19.53
N HIS A 7 16.25 6.96 20.86
CA HIS A 7 17.58 6.85 21.46
C HIS A 7 18.26 5.53 21.10
N ASN A 8 17.53 4.41 21.20
CA ASN A 8 18.03 3.10 20.78
C ASN A 8 18.36 3.06 19.29
N PHE A 9 17.56 3.69 18.43
CA PHE A 9 17.82 3.78 16.99
C PHE A 9 19.07 4.63 16.70
N LYS A 10 19.26 5.74 17.43
CA LYS A 10 20.44 6.59 17.29
C LYS A 10 21.69 5.90 17.81
N GLU A 11 21.60 5.11 18.89
CA GLU A 11 22.69 4.28 19.40
C GLU A 11 23.02 3.11 18.46
N GLU A 12 22.02 2.43 17.87
CA GLU A 12 22.23 1.40 16.83
C GLU A 12 22.96 1.95 15.60
N VAL A 13 22.71 3.19 15.22
CA VAL A 13 23.35 3.86 14.09
C VAL A 13 24.72 4.43 14.48
N ALA A 14 24.89 4.97 15.69
CA ALA A 14 26.11 5.61 16.17
C ALA A 14 27.20 4.63 16.60
N GLN A 15 26.84 3.42 17.06
CA GLN A 15 27.82 2.39 17.45
C GLN A 15 28.47 1.67 16.26
N GLY A 16 28.25 2.14 15.02
CA GLY A 16 28.71 1.46 13.82
C GLY A 16 27.84 0.24 13.58
N GLY A 17 26.84 0.41 12.71
CA GLY A 17 25.79 -0.57 12.41
C GLY A 17 26.25 -1.99 12.64
N ALA A 18 25.85 -2.56 13.77
CA ALA A 18 26.02 -3.97 14.04
C ALA A 18 25.39 -4.68 12.85
N GLN A 19 26.24 -5.18 11.95
CA GLN A 19 25.87 -6.19 11.00
C GLN A 19 25.51 -7.42 11.84
N GLY A 20 24.32 -7.40 12.47
CA GLY A 20 23.53 -8.60 12.58
C GLY A 20 23.61 -9.28 11.21
N PRO A 21 23.82 -10.60 11.18
CA PRO A 21 24.33 -11.31 10.01
C PRO A 21 23.67 -10.74 8.76
N SER A 22 24.47 -10.17 7.85
CA SER A 22 23.97 -9.52 6.63
C SER A 22 22.85 -10.39 6.07
N GLN A 23 21.74 -9.83 5.56
CA GLN A 23 20.62 -10.67 5.11
C GLN A 23 21.08 -11.83 4.21
N THR A 24 22.12 -11.59 3.41
CA THR A 24 22.89 -12.59 2.66
C THR A 24 23.38 -13.78 3.50
N MET A 25 24.02 -13.57 4.67
CA MET A 25 24.46 -14.62 5.60
C MET A 25 23.28 -15.42 6.21
N VAL A 26 22.19 -14.76 6.59
CA VAL A 26 20.99 -15.44 7.13
C VAL A 26 20.33 -16.29 6.04
N LEU A 27 20.27 -15.79 4.81
CA LEU A 27 19.75 -16.50 3.65
C LEU A 27 20.65 -17.67 3.25
N GLN A 28 21.97 -17.50 3.32
CA GLN A 28 22.95 -18.53 2.99
C GLN A 28 22.84 -19.75 3.91
N LYS A 29 22.47 -19.55 5.19
CA LYS A 29 22.23 -20.63 6.17
C LYS A 29 20.89 -21.37 5.96
N LYS A 30 19.88 -20.71 5.36
CA LYS A 30 18.54 -21.29 5.09
C LYS A 30 18.51 -22.20 3.87
N PHE A 31 19.33 -21.93 2.87
CA PHE A 31 19.33 -22.65 1.59
C PHE A 31 20.26 -23.87 1.60
N SER A 32 19.77 -24.98 1.01
CA SER A 32 20.53 -26.21 0.78
C SER A 32 21.70 -25.98 -0.19
N ASP A 33 22.64 -26.92 -0.28
CA ASP A 33 23.78 -26.87 -1.21
C ASP A 33 23.48 -27.53 -2.58
N ASN A 34 22.21 -27.87 -2.80
CA ASN A 34 21.67 -28.36 -4.07
C ASN A 34 21.85 -27.33 -5.20
N VAL A 35 21.71 -27.77 -6.46
CA VAL A 35 21.80 -26.90 -7.66
C VAL A 35 20.92 -25.65 -7.54
N PHE A 36 19.67 -25.81 -7.10
CA PHE A 36 18.74 -24.70 -6.86
C PHE A 36 19.19 -23.76 -5.75
N GLY A 37 19.84 -24.29 -4.70
CA GLY A 37 20.42 -23.48 -3.63
C GLY A 37 21.61 -22.65 -4.10
N LYS A 38 22.46 -23.20 -4.98
CA LYS A 38 23.55 -22.46 -5.60
C LYS A 38 23.03 -21.34 -6.51
N ILE A 39 21.97 -21.60 -7.28
CA ILE A 39 21.31 -20.59 -8.13
C ILE A 39 20.69 -19.49 -7.25
N ALA A 40 19.95 -19.85 -6.21
CA ALA A 40 19.30 -18.88 -5.31
C ALA A 40 20.30 -18.03 -4.50
N LYS A 41 21.49 -18.57 -4.20
CA LYS A 41 22.59 -17.84 -3.52
C LYS A 41 23.38 -16.94 -4.49
N ASN A 42 23.18 -17.04 -5.81
CA ASN A 42 23.99 -16.33 -6.78
C ASN A 42 23.61 -14.83 -6.86
N LYS A 43 24.60 -13.94 -6.72
CA LYS A 43 24.40 -12.48 -6.82
C LYS A 43 23.85 -12.05 -8.18
N TYR A 44 24.22 -12.72 -9.27
CA TYR A 44 23.68 -12.39 -10.59
C TYR A 44 22.20 -12.72 -10.71
N PHE A 45 21.73 -13.78 -10.05
CA PHE A 45 20.29 -14.14 -10.01
C PHE A 45 19.50 -13.09 -9.22
N GLU A 46 20.04 -12.63 -8.10
CA GLU A 46 19.46 -11.54 -7.32
C GLU A 46 19.40 -10.23 -8.13
N LEU A 47 20.51 -9.84 -8.77
CA LEU A 47 20.56 -8.64 -9.61
C LEU A 47 19.58 -8.71 -10.78
N THR A 48 19.50 -9.86 -11.45
CA THR A 48 18.55 -10.08 -12.55
C THR A 48 17.11 -9.91 -12.08
N THR A 49 16.79 -10.44 -10.90
CA THR A 49 15.46 -10.29 -10.30
C THR A 49 15.13 -8.83 -9.99
N ILE A 50 16.11 -8.07 -9.45
CA ILE A 50 15.96 -6.63 -9.21
C ILE A 50 15.73 -5.88 -10.52
N SER A 51 16.52 -6.15 -11.55
CA SER A 51 16.34 -5.55 -12.89
C SER A 51 14.96 -5.82 -13.46
N ILE A 52 14.44 -7.04 -13.31
CA ILE A 52 13.11 -7.42 -13.80
C ILE A 52 12.00 -6.74 -13.01
N ILE A 53 12.15 -6.53 -11.70
CA ILE A 53 11.19 -5.75 -10.92
C ILE A 53 11.15 -4.30 -11.42
N VAL A 54 12.31 -3.69 -11.68
CA VAL A 54 12.39 -2.31 -12.21
C VAL A 54 11.74 -2.23 -13.59
N LEU A 55 12.02 -3.18 -14.49
CA LEU A 55 11.39 -3.23 -15.81
C LEU A 55 9.87 -3.42 -15.71
N ASN A 56 9.40 -4.25 -14.77
CA ASN A 56 7.96 -4.41 -14.52
C ASN A 56 7.32 -3.10 -14.04
N ALA A 57 8.01 -2.34 -13.18
CA ALA A 57 7.57 -1.02 -12.72
C ALA A 57 7.41 -0.04 -13.89
N LEU A 58 8.40 0.01 -14.78
CA LEU A 58 8.38 0.85 -15.96
C LEU A 58 7.24 0.44 -16.90
N ALA A 59 7.01 -0.85 -17.10
CA ALA A 59 5.89 -1.35 -17.90
C ALA A 59 4.53 -0.92 -17.33
N ILE A 60 4.35 -0.98 -15.99
CA ILE A 60 3.15 -0.48 -15.32
C ILE A 60 3.00 1.04 -15.54
N GLY A 61 4.09 1.80 -15.42
CA GLY A 61 4.10 3.25 -15.65
C GLY A 61 3.70 3.63 -17.07
N VAL A 62 4.27 2.95 -18.07
CA VAL A 62 3.91 3.14 -19.49
C VAL A 62 2.46 2.74 -19.74
N GLY A 63 1.98 1.65 -19.15
CA GLY A 63 0.58 1.22 -19.24
C GLY A 63 -0.38 2.25 -18.63
N ALA A 64 0.01 2.89 -17.53
CA ALA A 64 -0.77 3.94 -16.89
C ALA A 64 -0.84 5.22 -17.75
N ASP A 65 0.29 5.69 -18.29
CA ASP A 65 0.35 6.85 -19.20
C ASP A 65 -0.44 6.58 -20.49
N TYR A 66 -0.29 5.40 -21.08
CA TYR A 66 -1.06 4.98 -22.25
C TYR A 66 -2.57 4.98 -21.95
N SER A 67 -2.99 4.40 -20.82
CA SER A 67 -4.41 4.35 -20.44
C SER A 67 -5.01 5.75 -20.23
N ALA A 68 -4.23 6.68 -19.70
CA ALA A 68 -4.67 8.06 -19.49
C ALA A 68 -4.84 8.84 -20.80
N ARG A 69 -3.98 8.59 -21.80
CA ARG A 69 -4.00 9.32 -23.09
C ARG A 69 -5.06 8.83 -24.07
N PHE A 70 -5.37 7.53 -24.06
CA PHE A 70 -6.21 6.92 -25.09
C PHE A 70 -7.61 6.51 -24.60
N VAL A 71 -8.00 6.87 -23.37
CA VAL A 71 -9.30 6.53 -22.74
C VAL A 71 -9.66 5.06 -22.96
N THR A 72 -8.68 4.17 -22.85
CA THR A 72 -8.88 2.74 -23.07
C THR A 72 -9.61 2.10 -21.88
N PRO A 73 -10.44 1.05 -22.11
CA PRO A 73 -11.24 0.41 -21.08
C PRO A 73 -10.43 -0.04 -19.86
N ALA A 74 -11.09 -0.12 -18.70
CA ALA A 74 -10.48 -0.53 -17.44
C ALA A 74 -10.03 -2.01 -17.40
N ASN A 75 -10.19 -2.77 -18.48
CA ASN A 75 -9.84 -4.18 -18.55
C ASN A 75 -8.39 -4.40 -19.00
N LEU A 76 -7.71 -5.34 -18.34
CA LEU A 76 -6.37 -5.78 -18.74
C LEU A 76 -6.34 -6.39 -20.15
N TYR A 77 -7.43 -7.02 -20.57
CA TYR A 77 -7.53 -7.82 -21.79
C TYR A 77 -8.01 -7.04 -23.02
N ASP A 78 -8.55 -5.83 -22.82
CA ASP A 78 -8.93 -4.92 -23.93
C ASP A 78 -7.75 -4.03 -24.37
N GLY A 79 -6.59 -4.17 -23.73
CA GLY A 79 -5.38 -3.41 -24.07
C GLY A 79 -4.65 -3.96 -25.30
N PRO A 80 -3.71 -3.18 -25.87
CA PRO A 80 -2.82 -3.67 -26.91
C PRO A 80 -2.13 -4.98 -26.51
N VAL A 81 -2.02 -5.91 -27.46
CA VAL A 81 -1.44 -7.26 -27.25
C VAL A 81 -0.08 -7.21 -26.55
N PHE A 82 0.73 -6.18 -26.83
CA PHE A 82 2.01 -5.96 -26.19
C PHE A 82 1.93 -5.97 -24.65
N PHE A 83 0.97 -5.26 -24.04
CA PHE A 83 0.84 -5.19 -22.58
C PHE A 83 0.47 -6.55 -21.98
N ILE A 84 -0.36 -7.33 -22.67
CA ILE A 84 -0.77 -8.67 -22.23
C ILE A 84 0.45 -9.60 -22.24
N VAL A 85 1.22 -9.61 -23.34
CA VAL A 85 2.45 -10.43 -23.44
C VAL A 85 3.45 -10.04 -22.35
N THR A 86 3.64 -8.75 -22.11
CA THR A 86 4.53 -8.25 -21.06
C THR A 86 4.11 -8.72 -19.67
N GLU A 87 2.82 -8.66 -19.32
CA GLU A 87 2.34 -9.13 -18.01
C GLU A 87 2.47 -10.65 -17.86
N VAL A 88 2.17 -11.42 -18.90
CA VAL A 88 2.36 -12.89 -18.90
C VAL A 88 3.84 -13.25 -18.71
N PHE A 89 4.74 -12.53 -19.38
CA PHE A 89 6.19 -12.71 -19.22
C PHE A 89 6.63 -12.49 -17.78
N PHE A 90 6.23 -11.37 -17.16
CA PHE A 90 6.60 -11.06 -15.77
C PHE A 90 5.99 -12.05 -14.79
N ALA A 91 4.72 -12.42 -14.94
CA ALA A 91 4.07 -13.43 -14.11
C ALA A 91 4.83 -14.76 -14.17
N THR A 92 5.16 -15.22 -15.38
CA THR A 92 5.93 -16.46 -15.59
C THR A 92 7.30 -16.40 -14.93
N TYR A 93 8.02 -15.29 -15.08
CA TYR A 93 9.34 -15.13 -14.47
C TYR A 93 9.26 -15.21 -12.94
N PHE A 94 8.34 -14.48 -12.30
CA PHE A 94 8.22 -14.49 -10.84
C PHE A 94 7.72 -15.84 -10.31
N THR A 95 6.89 -16.57 -11.05
CA THR A 95 6.52 -17.95 -10.73
C THR A 95 7.74 -18.87 -10.73
N ILE A 96 8.62 -18.76 -11.73
CA ILE A 96 9.85 -19.55 -11.79
C ILE A 96 10.80 -19.16 -10.64
N GLU A 97 10.95 -17.86 -10.37
CA GLU A 97 11.81 -17.35 -9.30
C GLU A 97 11.39 -17.87 -7.91
N ILE A 98 10.09 -17.79 -7.57
CA ILE A 98 9.60 -18.29 -6.29
C ILE A 98 9.72 -19.82 -6.20
N LEU A 99 9.54 -20.53 -7.32
CA LEU A 99 9.73 -21.99 -7.37
C LEU A 99 11.20 -22.37 -7.13
N ILE A 100 12.15 -21.68 -7.75
CA ILE A 100 13.59 -21.89 -7.51
C ILE A 100 13.92 -21.64 -6.03
N ARG A 101 13.41 -20.54 -5.46
CA ARG A 101 13.61 -20.24 -4.04
C ARG A 101 12.99 -21.29 -3.12
N PHE A 102 11.78 -21.74 -3.42
CA PHE A 102 11.11 -22.81 -2.66
C PHE A 102 11.93 -24.11 -2.71
N LEU A 103 12.43 -24.49 -3.89
CA LEU A 103 13.28 -25.67 -4.06
C LEU A 103 14.64 -25.53 -3.36
N ALA A 104 15.15 -24.30 -3.22
CA ALA A 104 16.39 -24.01 -2.51
C ALA A 104 16.32 -24.20 -0.99
N TYR A 105 15.15 -24.10 -0.35
CA TYR A 105 15.03 -24.31 1.10
C TYR A 105 15.36 -25.76 1.49
N ARG A 106 16.23 -25.91 2.50
CA ARG A 106 16.68 -27.21 3.02
C ARG A 106 15.57 -27.96 3.77
N GLN A 107 14.72 -27.24 4.51
CA GLN A 107 13.50 -27.77 5.14
C GLN A 107 12.29 -26.97 4.62
N LYS A 108 11.31 -27.65 4.01
CA LYS A 108 10.14 -26.97 3.42
C LYS A 108 9.28 -26.25 4.47
N CYS A 109 9.20 -26.77 5.70
CA CYS A 109 8.48 -26.12 6.79
C CYS A 109 9.10 -24.77 7.21
N GLN A 110 10.42 -24.56 6.99
CA GLN A 110 11.04 -23.26 7.26
C GLN A 110 10.60 -22.18 6.27
N CYS A 111 10.20 -22.58 5.07
CA CYS A 111 9.66 -21.70 4.05
C CYS A 111 8.37 -21.00 4.52
N LEU A 112 7.51 -21.73 5.25
CA LEU A 112 6.26 -21.25 5.83
C LEU A 112 6.44 -20.45 7.13
N ARG A 113 7.65 -20.41 7.70
CA ARG A 113 7.99 -19.52 8.84
C ARG A 113 8.68 -18.24 8.37
N ASP A 114 9.07 -18.18 7.09
CA ASP A 114 9.73 -17.01 6.51
C ASP A 114 8.68 -16.05 5.96
N GLY A 115 8.32 -15.03 6.75
CA GLY A 115 7.28 -14.05 6.38
C GLY A 115 7.53 -13.37 5.04
N TRP A 116 8.80 -13.13 4.67
CA TRP A 116 9.15 -12.58 3.37
C TRP A 116 8.88 -13.52 2.21
N PHE A 117 9.12 -14.82 2.41
CA PHE A 117 8.78 -15.83 1.41
C PHE A 117 7.26 -15.96 1.26
N ILE A 118 6.52 -16.01 2.37
CA ILE A 118 5.05 -16.13 2.36
C ILE A 118 4.44 -14.92 1.64
N PHE A 119 4.91 -13.71 1.96
CA PHE A 119 4.47 -12.49 1.29
C PHE A 119 4.73 -12.56 -0.22
N ASP A 120 5.94 -12.95 -0.63
CA ASP A 120 6.31 -13.09 -2.04
C ASP A 120 5.45 -14.16 -2.75
N ALA A 121 5.28 -15.33 -2.12
CA ALA A 121 4.43 -16.40 -2.63
C ALA A 121 2.97 -15.97 -2.77
N ALA A 122 2.43 -15.19 -1.82
CA ALA A 122 1.08 -14.63 -1.92
C ALA A 122 0.97 -13.64 -3.09
N LEU A 123 1.94 -12.74 -3.26
CA LEU A 123 1.95 -11.79 -4.38
C LEU A 123 2.01 -12.52 -5.73
N VAL A 124 2.89 -13.51 -5.87
CA VAL A 124 3.00 -14.30 -7.11
C VAL A 124 1.74 -15.13 -7.36
N SER A 125 1.12 -15.70 -6.32
CA SER A 125 -0.14 -16.42 -6.45
C SER A 125 -1.25 -15.52 -6.96
N LEU A 126 -1.35 -14.29 -6.44
CA LEU A 126 -2.29 -13.28 -6.92
C LEU A 126 -2.01 -12.87 -8.36
N MET A 127 -0.73 -12.77 -8.77
CA MET A 127 -0.39 -12.51 -10.18
C MET A 127 -0.86 -13.62 -11.11
N VAL A 128 -0.61 -14.89 -10.74
CA VAL A 128 -1.01 -16.04 -11.56
C VAL A 128 -2.53 -16.10 -11.64
N TRP A 129 -3.22 -15.86 -10.54
CA TRP A 129 -4.67 -15.74 -10.52
C TRP A 129 -5.16 -14.65 -11.47
N GLU A 130 -4.62 -13.44 -11.34
CA GLU A 130 -4.98 -12.32 -12.21
C GLU A 130 -4.66 -12.60 -13.68
N THR A 131 -3.48 -13.11 -14.00
CA THR A 131 -2.99 -13.14 -15.38
C THR A 131 -3.51 -14.37 -16.12
N TRP A 132 -3.56 -15.53 -15.44
CA TRP A 132 -3.85 -16.81 -16.08
C TRP A 132 -5.25 -17.30 -15.78
N ILE A 133 -5.85 -16.98 -14.62
CA ILE A 133 -7.15 -17.55 -14.22
C ILE A 133 -8.31 -16.61 -14.57
N MET A 134 -8.17 -15.30 -14.34
CA MET A 134 -9.20 -14.32 -14.68
C MET A 134 -9.65 -14.29 -16.16
N PRO A 135 -8.80 -14.49 -17.19
CA PRO A 135 -9.27 -14.46 -18.57
C PRO A 135 -10.27 -15.60 -18.86
N PHE A 136 -10.14 -16.75 -18.19
CA PHE A 136 -11.08 -17.87 -18.34
C PHE A 136 -12.37 -17.69 -17.55
N ILE A 137 -12.39 -16.81 -16.55
CA ILE A 137 -13.56 -16.51 -15.70
C ILE A 137 -14.45 -15.40 -16.33
N GLY A 138 -14.08 -14.88 -17.51
CA GLY A 138 -14.71 -13.74 -18.21
C GLY A 138 -16.21 -13.80 -18.52
N GLY A 139 -16.97 -14.78 -18.01
CA GLY A 139 -18.43 -14.85 -18.11
C GLY A 139 -19.22 -14.14 -17.00
N LEU A 140 -18.60 -13.74 -15.87
CA LEU A 140 -19.32 -13.10 -14.76
C LEU A 140 -19.39 -11.57 -14.92
N GLN A 141 -20.22 -11.12 -15.87
CA GLN A 141 -20.56 -9.70 -16.07
C GLN A 141 -21.33 -9.17 -14.85
N GLY A 142 -20.65 -8.47 -13.94
CA GLY A 142 -21.28 -7.82 -12.81
C GLY A 142 -20.48 -6.63 -12.31
N LEU A 143 -21.16 -5.62 -11.74
CA LEU A 143 -20.58 -4.37 -11.25
C LEU A 143 -19.39 -4.55 -10.26
N GLY A 144 -19.26 -5.72 -9.63
CA GLY A 144 -18.11 -6.08 -8.79
C GLY A 144 -16.79 -6.31 -9.55
N GLN A 145 -16.85 -6.64 -10.83
CA GLN A 145 -15.67 -6.95 -11.66
C GLN A 145 -14.79 -5.70 -11.84
N LEU A 146 -15.38 -4.51 -12.02
CA LEU A 146 -14.64 -3.25 -12.14
C LEU A 146 -13.88 -2.88 -10.85
N SER A 147 -14.46 -3.13 -9.68
CA SER A 147 -13.80 -2.87 -8.39
C SER A 147 -12.65 -3.84 -8.13
N ILE A 148 -12.86 -5.13 -8.43
CA ILE A 148 -11.83 -6.17 -8.29
C ILE A 148 -10.67 -5.87 -9.25
N LEU A 149 -10.94 -5.51 -10.51
CA LEU A 149 -9.91 -5.14 -11.48
C LEU A 149 -9.07 -3.94 -11.02
N ARG A 150 -9.66 -2.94 -10.35
CA ARG A 150 -8.91 -1.83 -9.75
C ARG A 150 -7.98 -2.30 -8.63
N LEU A 151 -8.45 -3.18 -7.76
CA LEU A 151 -7.63 -3.74 -6.67
C LEU A 151 -6.49 -4.60 -7.22
N LEU A 152 -6.75 -5.39 -8.27
CA LEU A 152 -5.75 -6.21 -8.95
C LEU A 152 -4.64 -5.36 -9.58
N ARG A 153 -4.97 -4.19 -10.16
CA ARG A 153 -3.95 -3.23 -10.63
C ARG A 153 -3.06 -2.72 -9.50
N LEU A 154 -3.64 -2.39 -8.34
CA LEU A 154 -2.87 -1.94 -7.18
C LEU A 154 -1.94 -3.04 -6.64
N LEU A 155 -2.38 -4.30 -6.70
CA LEU A 155 -1.53 -5.44 -6.36
C LEU A 155 -0.27 -5.52 -7.23
N ARG A 156 -0.28 -5.02 -8.47
CA ARG A 156 0.95 -4.97 -9.28
C ARG A 156 2.00 -4.00 -8.73
N ILE A 157 1.56 -2.89 -8.12
CA ILE A 157 2.47 -1.94 -7.46
C ILE A 157 3.11 -2.58 -6.23
N THR A 158 2.39 -3.46 -5.53
CA THR A 158 2.94 -4.17 -4.36
C THR A 158 4.13 -5.07 -4.71
N ARG A 159 4.34 -5.42 -5.99
CA ARG A 159 5.54 -6.13 -6.47
C ARG A 159 6.82 -5.31 -6.25
N MET A 160 6.72 -3.97 -6.26
CA MET A 160 7.82 -3.06 -5.92
C MET A 160 8.24 -3.17 -4.45
N ALA A 161 7.37 -3.72 -3.58
CA ALA A 161 7.75 -4.05 -2.22
C ALA A 161 8.90 -5.05 -2.16
N LYS A 162 9.09 -5.88 -3.20
CA LYS A 162 10.23 -6.80 -3.30
C LYS A 162 11.58 -6.06 -3.36
N LEU A 163 11.62 -4.84 -3.91
CA LEU A 163 12.83 -3.99 -3.90
C LEU A 163 13.23 -3.60 -2.48
N MET A 164 12.26 -3.44 -1.57
CA MET A 164 12.56 -3.16 -0.16
C MET A 164 13.40 -4.27 0.46
N ARG A 165 13.21 -5.53 0.06
CA ARG A 165 14.04 -6.63 0.54
C ARG A 165 15.48 -6.57 0.02
N ALA A 166 15.65 -6.15 -1.24
CA ALA A 166 16.98 -6.04 -1.86
C ALA A 166 17.81 -4.89 -1.27
N PHE A 167 17.14 -3.80 -0.86
CA PHE A 167 17.78 -2.61 -0.32
C PHE A 167 17.50 -2.47 1.19
N PRO A 168 18.38 -2.98 2.08
CA PRO A 168 18.17 -2.89 3.53
C PRO A 168 18.09 -1.45 4.04
N GLN A 169 18.68 -0.49 3.32
CA GLN A 169 18.56 0.95 3.57
C GLN A 169 17.11 1.42 3.46
N LEU A 170 16.34 0.90 2.49
CA LEU A 170 14.93 1.25 2.32
C LEU A 170 14.08 0.72 3.48
N LEU A 171 14.40 -0.47 4.01
CA LEU A 171 13.76 -1.00 5.22
C LEU A 171 14.08 -0.17 6.46
N MET A 172 15.30 0.37 6.58
CA MET A 172 15.66 1.25 7.68
C MET A 172 14.85 2.55 7.65
N ILE A 173 14.69 3.16 6.47
CA ILE A 173 13.84 4.33 6.28
C ILE A 173 12.38 4.00 6.63
N LEU A 174 11.85 2.88 6.14
CA LEU A 174 10.48 2.47 6.43
C LEU A 174 10.25 2.26 7.94
N LYS A 175 11.21 1.64 8.64
CA LYS A 175 11.16 1.52 10.11
C LYS A 175 11.11 2.88 10.79
N GLY A 176 11.91 3.85 10.33
CA GLY A 176 11.85 5.23 10.79
C GLY A 176 10.48 5.87 10.56
N ILE A 177 9.89 5.69 9.37
CA ILE A 177 8.54 6.15 9.05
C ILE A 177 7.51 5.51 10.00
N THR A 178 7.60 4.22 10.28
CA THR A 178 6.65 3.56 11.20
C THR A 178 6.77 4.09 12.64
N ALA A 179 7.97 4.42 13.10
CA ALA A 179 8.18 5.05 14.40
C ALA A 179 7.57 6.46 14.44
N ALA A 180 7.80 7.26 13.40
CA ALA A 180 7.22 8.59 13.27
C ALA A 180 5.68 8.54 13.16
N ALA A 181 5.13 7.58 12.41
CA ALA A 181 3.70 7.38 12.23
C ALA A 181 2.97 7.15 13.56
N ARG A 182 3.61 6.47 14.52
CA ARG A 182 3.05 6.30 15.87
C ARG A 182 2.86 7.65 16.57
N ALA A 183 3.85 8.53 16.49
CA ALA A 183 3.78 9.87 17.09
C ALA A 183 2.69 10.72 16.41
N VAL A 184 2.70 10.73 15.07
CA VAL A 184 1.69 11.41 14.25
C VAL A 184 0.29 10.91 14.58
N GLY A 185 0.11 9.61 14.82
CA GLY A 185 -1.16 9.03 15.25
C GLY A 185 -1.69 9.63 16.55
N TRP A 186 -0.83 9.80 17.56
CA TRP A 186 -1.22 10.47 18.81
C TRP A 186 -1.54 11.94 18.62
N THR A 187 -0.76 12.65 17.79
CA THR A 187 -1.07 14.04 17.44
C THR A 187 -2.41 14.16 16.71
N ALA A 188 -2.73 13.23 15.81
CA ALA A 188 -4.02 13.20 15.12
C ALA A 188 -5.18 12.98 16.09
N VAL A 189 -5.04 12.07 17.07
CA VAL A 189 -6.04 11.88 18.13
C VAL A 189 -6.27 13.16 18.92
N LEU A 190 -5.19 13.85 19.33
CA LEU A 190 -5.30 15.12 20.03
C LEU A 190 -6.03 16.19 19.19
N LEU A 191 -5.70 16.27 17.90
CA LEU A 191 -6.32 17.20 16.97
C LEU A 191 -7.83 16.92 16.85
N VAL A 192 -8.23 15.65 16.75
CA VAL A 192 -9.65 15.24 16.72
C VAL A 192 -10.37 15.69 17.99
N ILE A 193 -9.77 15.53 19.17
CA ILE A 193 -10.37 15.96 20.45
C ILE A 193 -10.59 17.48 20.46
N ILE A 194 -9.58 18.25 20.07
CA ILE A 194 -9.67 19.72 20.03
C ILE A 194 -10.73 20.18 19.03
N SER A 195 -10.72 19.62 17.82
CA SER A 195 -11.73 19.92 16.81
C SER A 195 -13.14 19.58 17.29
N PHE A 196 -13.31 18.49 18.02
CA PHE A 196 -14.60 18.11 18.61
C PHE A 196 -15.08 19.11 19.66
N THR A 197 -14.19 19.61 20.54
CA THR A 197 -14.54 20.65 21.50
C THR A 197 -15.03 21.92 20.81
N TRP A 198 -14.30 22.40 19.79
CA TRP A 198 -14.74 23.55 19.00
C TRP A 198 -16.07 23.30 18.30
N SER A 199 -16.31 22.09 17.78
CA SER A 199 -17.59 21.72 17.18
C SER A 199 -18.74 21.83 18.17
N ILE A 200 -18.56 21.40 19.42
CA ILE A 200 -19.59 21.53 20.48
C ILE A 200 -19.82 22.99 20.82
N LEU A 201 -18.75 23.78 21.00
CA LEU A 201 -18.87 25.21 21.30
C LEU A 201 -19.67 25.92 20.21
N PHE A 202 -19.31 25.75 18.94
CA PHE A 202 -20.07 26.34 17.83
C PHE A 202 -21.52 25.87 17.79
N THR A 203 -21.79 24.60 18.06
CA THR A 203 -23.16 24.06 18.09
C THR A 203 -23.99 24.67 19.22
N ASN A 204 -23.39 24.87 20.40
CA ASN A 204 -24.04 25.46 21.55
C ASN A 204 -24.33 26.96 21.35
N GLU A 205 -23.34 27.71 20.86
CA GLU A 205 -23.51 29.14 20.54
C GLU A 205 -24.57 29.34 19.45
N TYR A 206 -24.57 28.48 18.41
CA TYR A 206 -25.59 28.54 17.35
C TYR A 206 -27.01 28.28 17.88
N HIS A 207 -27.18 27.31 18.79
CA HIS A 207 -28.48 27.03 19.40
C HIS A 207 -28.92 28.11 20.39
N GLN A 208 -28.00 28.66 21.20
CA GLN A 208 -28.34 29.73 22.14
C GLN A 208 -28.77 31.00 21.39
N GLY A 209 -28.11 31.35 20.29
CA GLY A 209 -28.51 32.47 19.43
C GLY A 209 -29.94 32.31 18.87
N HIS A 210 -30.28 31.11 18.39
CA HIS A 210 -31.64 30.83 17.87
C HIS A 210 -32.72 30.94 18.96
N LEU A 211 -32.46 30.41 20.16
CA LEU A 211 -33.43 30.49 21.26
C LEU A 211 -33.65 31.93 21.72
N SER A 212 -32.58 32.72 21.82
CA SER A 212 -32.72 34.15 22.16
C SER A 212 -33.49 34.94 21.10
N ASP A 213 -33.30 34.63 19.82
CA ASP A 213 -34.03 35.29 18.73
C ASP A 213 -35.52 34.88 18.71
N GLU A 214 -35.83 33.60 19.01
CA GLU A 214 -37.21 33.10 19.14
C GLU A 214 -37.92 33.72 20.35
N GLU A 215 -37.29 33.75 21.53
CA GLU A 215 -37.84 34.37 22.75
C GLU A 215 -38.13 35.86 22.56
N LEU A 216 -37.20 36.60 21.93
CA LEU A 216 -37.41 38.02 21.60
C LEU A 216 -38.58 38.21 20.64
N ALA A 217 -38.76 37.30 19.68
CA ALA A 217 -39.82 37.37 18.69
C ALA A 217 -41.20 36.93 19.22
N GLU A 218 -41.25 36.24 20.37
CA GLU A 218 -42.49 35.91 21.09
C GLU A 218 -42.92 37.05 22.04
N LEU A 219 -41.95 37.79 22.60
CA LEU A 219 -42.18 38.96 23.46
C LEU A 219 -42.68 40.21 22.69
N ASP A 220 -42.30 40.37 21.42
CA ASP A 220 -42.80 41.44 20.55
C ASP A 220 -43.27 40.90 19.19
N PRO A 221 -44.50 40.35 19.11
CA PRO A 221 -45.03 39.77 17.88
C PRO A 221 -45.30 40.79 16.76
N GLY A 222 -45.20 42.09 17.05
CA GLY A 222 -45.45 43.19 16.13
C GLY A 222 -44.21 43.79 15.45
N ASP A 223 -42.99 43.29 15.74
CA ASP A 223 -41.76 43.91 15.25
C ASP A 223 -41.66 43.88 13.71
N PRO A 224 -41.63 45.04 13.03
CA PRO A 224 -41.52 45.12 11.56
C PRO A 224 -40.20 44.58 10.99
N ARG A 225 -39.17 44.29 11.80
CA ARG A 225 -37.90 43.68 11.34
C ARG A 225 -38.04 42.22 10.88
N ARG A 226 -39.09 41.50 11.31
CA ARG A 226 -39.35 40.09 10.93
C ARG A 226 -39.53 39.88 9.43
N ALA A 227 -40.13 40.85 8.74
CA ALA A 227 -40.38 40.78 7.30
C ALA A 227 -39.10 40.82 6.45
N ARG A 228 -37.95 41.22 7.04
CA ARG A 228 -36.68 41.35 6.31
C ARG A 228 -35.81 40.09 6.39
N THR A 229 -35.86 39.33 7.48
CA THR A 229 -35.04 38.11 7.65
C THR A 229 -35.60 36.90 6.91
N SER A 230 -36.91 36.86 6.65
CA SER A 230 -37.53 35.80 5.83
C SER A 230 -37.08 35.83 4.36
N ASP A 231 -36.75 37.01 3.83
CA ASP A 231 -36.32 37.19 2.44
C ASP A 231 -34.82 36.86 2.23
N GLU A 232 -33.99 36.94 3.26
CA GLU A 232 -32.55 36.65 3.17
C GLU A 232 -32.18 35.17 3.35
N GLY A 233 -33.06 34.35 3.96
CA GLY A 233 -32.83 32.92 4.18
C GLY A 233 -33.22 31.99 3.02
N THR A 234 -33.81 32.52 1.93
CA THR A 234 -34.39 31.71 0.83
C THR A 234 -33.62 31.82 -0.50
N ARG A 235 -32.35 32.24 -0.48
CA ARG A 235 -31.48 32.25 -1.66
C ARG A 235 -30.18 31.45 -1.47
#